data_AF-A2SH56-F1
#
_entry.id   AF-A2SH56-F1
#
_cell.length_a   1.000
_cell.length_b   1.000
_cell.length_c   1.000
_cell.angle_alpha   90.00
_cell.angle_beta   90.00
_cell.angle_gamma   90.00
#
_symmetry.space_group_name_H-M   'P 1'
#
loop_
_entity.id
_entity.type
_entity.pdbx_description
1 polymer ?
#
loop_
_entity_poly.entity_id
_entity_poly.type
_entity_poly.pdbx_seq_one_letter_code
_entity_poly.pdbx_strand_id
1 'polypeptide(L)'
;MTEAEIRDRLIKELALSPAGLGATFIPELFVDGFSRRADLVMANGKLSVFEIKSPRDSLDRLDGQVESYCKFFEQVTVVCAPKHLAGVMARAPETVGVWTINDDGSQIVRKAKCSSPTSKANWLSFLPVLELRRFLRAQGGRALGSRADLVEQASRQSVSVIRASVLCYLKRRHEHILALKQKQRASTRHVAKAEPSQAERLAEYISKSGLRDAAPIPRQRAI
;
A
#
# COMPACT_ATOMS: atom_id res chain seq x y z
N MET A 1 -14.86 -10.96 -5.50
CA MET A 1 -13.52 -10.37 -5.35
C MET A 1 -13.41 -9.55 -4.07
N THR A 2 -12.32 -9.72 -3.32
CA THR A 2 -11.93 -8.89 -2.18
C THR A 2 -11.08 -7.69 -2.62
N GLU A 3 -10.91 -6.69 -1.75
CA GLU A 3 -10.00 -5.55 -1.99
C GLU A 3 -8.57 -6.00 -2.32
N ALA A 4 -8.05 -7.00 -1.61
CA ALA A 4 -6.71 -7.55 -1.83
C ALA A 4 -6.58 -8.21 -3.22
N GLU A 5 -7.58 -9.00 -3.63
CA GLU A 5 -7.61 -9.63 -4.96
C GLU A 5 -7.66 -8.58 -6.08
N ILE A 6 -8.48 -7.54 -5.91
CA ILE A 6 -8.53 -6.41 -6.86
C ILE A 6 -7.19 -5.71 -6.94
N ARG A 7 -6.54 -5.45 -5.80
CA ARG A 7 -5.23 -4.80 -5.73
C ARG A 7 -4.16 -5.61 -6.45
N ASP A 8 -4.09 -6.92 -6.20
CA ASP A 8 -3.10 -7.80 -6.81
C ASP A 8 -3.30 -7.92 -8.33
N ARG A 9 -4.56 -7.97 -8.78
CA ARG A 9 -4.90 -7.92 -10.21
C ARG A 9 -4.47 -6.60 -10.85
N LEU A 10 -4.81 -5.49 -10.21
CA LEU A 10 -4.45 -4.15 -10.68
C LEU A 10 -2.93 -3.96 -10.78
N ILE A 11 -2.16 -4.45 -9.80
CA ILE A 11 -0.69 -4.41 -9.86
C ILE A 11 -0.18 -5.18 -11.08
N LYS A 12 -0.70 -6.39 -11.34
CA LYS A 12 -0.30 -7.20 -12.51
C LYS A 12 -0.61 -6.48 -13.82
N GLU A 13 -1.83 -5.97 -13.97
CA GLU A 13 -2.25 -5.25 -15.18
C GLU A 13 -1.42 -3.98 -15.41
N LEU A 14 -1.20 -3.18 -14.36
CA LEU A 14 -0.37 -1.98 -14.45
C LEU A 14 1.09 -2.30 -14.75
N ALA A 15 1.66 -3.34 -14.13
CA ALA A 15 3.06 -3.75 -14.35
C ALA A 15 3.33 -4.19 -15.79
N LEU A 16 2.33 -4.77 -16.47
CA LEU A 16 2.42 -5.15 -17.88
C LEU A 16 2.20 -3.96 -18.83
N SER A 17 1.65 -2.84 -18.34
CA SER A 17 1.42 -1.65 -19.14
C SER A 17 2.69 -0.81 -19.32
N PRO A 18 2.79 0.04 -20.36
CA PRO A 18 3.90 0.98 -20.52
C PRO A 18 4.09 1.92 -19.32
N ALA A 19 3.00 2.26 -18.61
CA ALA A 19 3.05 3.11 -17.42
C ALA A 19 3.67 2.42 -16.20
N GLY A 20 3.69 1.07 -16.17
CA GLY A 20 4.27 0.27 -15.10
C GLY A 20 5.77 0.06 -15.24
N LEU A 21 6.37 0.35 -16.39
CA LEU A 21 7.81 0.15 -16.59
C LEU A 21 8.61 1.03 -15.63
N GLY A 22 9.40 0.39 -14.74
CA GLY A 22 10.18 1.08 -13.70
C GLY A 22 9.34 1.64 -12.54
N ALA A 23 8.05 1.29 -12.47
CA ALA A 23 7.16 1.69 -11.40
C ALA A 23 7.40 0.89 -10.12
N THR A 24 7.24 1.54 -8.98
CA THR A 24 7.14 0.87 -7.68
C THR A 24 5.71 0.95 -7.20
N PHE A 25 5.12 -0.21 -6.90
CA PHE A 25 3.76 -0.34 -6.38
C PHE A 25 3.79 -0.46 -4.85
N ILE A 26 3.24 0.53 -4.17
CA ILE A 26 3.27 0.66 -2.71
C ILE A 26 1.85 0.43 -2.21
N PRO A 27 1.52 -0.76 -1.69
CA PRO A 27 0.23 -1.02 -1.09
C PRO A 27 0.13 -0.35 0.29
N GLU A 28 -1.07 0.06 0.67
CA GLU A 28 -1.42 0.50 2.03
C GLU A 28 -0.55 1.67 2.56
N LEU A 29 -0.37 2.71 1.74
CA LEU A 29 0.42 3.88 2.12
C LEU A 29 -0.42 4.85 2.98
N PHE A 30 0.03 5.13 4.21
CA PHE A 30 -0.58 6.17 5.04
C PHE A 30 -0.23 7.57 4.56
N VAL A 31 -1.24 8.43 4.46
CA VAL A 31 -1.13 9.85 4.08
C VAL A 31 -1.85 10.73 5.09
N ASP A 32 -1.68 12.05 4.96
CA ASP A 32 -2.41 13.05 5.74
C ASP A 32 -2.36 12.80 7.27
N GLY A 33 -1.15 12.67 7.81
CA GLY A 33 -0.95 12.42 9.23
C GLY A 33 -1.53 11.09 9.73
N PHE A 34 -1.53 10.05 8.89
CA PHE A 34 -2.12 8.73 9.15
C PHE A 34 -3.66 8.70 9.19
N SER A 35 -4.34 9.79 8.86
CA SER A 35 -5.81 9.84 8.81
C SER A 35 -6.42 9.10 7.61
N ARG A 36 -5.61 8.83 6.58
CA ARG A 36 -6.01 8.09 5.38
C ARG A 36 -4.97 7.03 5.04
N ARG A 37 -5.46 5.86 4.62
CA ARG A 37 -4.65 4.78 4.06
C ARG A 37 -5.02 4.66 2.59
N ALA A 38 -4.07 4.91 1.70
CA ALA A 38 -4.24 4.71 0.27
C ALA A 38 -4.04 3.23 -0.06
N ASP A 39 -4.97 2.64 -0.82
CA ASP A 39 -4.95 1.20 -1.09
C ASP A 39 -3.76 0.79 -1.96
N LEU A 40 -3.49 1.56 -3.01
CA LEU A 40 -2.35 1.36 -3.89
C LEU A 40 -1.80 2.67 -4.41
N VAL A 41 -0.50 2.87 -4.24
CA VAL A 41 0.25 3.98 -4.83
C VAL A 41 1.22 3.46 -5.87
N MET A 42 1.27 4.11 -7.02
CA MET A 42 2.25 3.86 -8.07
C MET A 42 3.22 5.05 -8.12
N ALA A 43 4.50 4.77 -7.85
CA ALA A 43 5.58 5.74 -7.93
C ALA A 43 6.37 5.52 -9.22
N ASN A 44 6.12 6.33 -10.25
CA ASN A 44 6.84 6.26 -11.53
C ASN A 44 6.94 7.62 -12.24
N GLY A 45 7.99 8.39 -11.96
CA GLY A 45 8.15 9.77 -12.47
C GLY A 45 7.15 10.79 -11.90
N LYS A 46 5.97 10.31 -11.49
CA LYS A 46 4.88 11.00 -10.78
C LYS A 46 4.30 10.08 -9.70
N LEU A 47 3.52 10.65 -8.80
CA LEU A 47 2.76 9.89 -7.81
C LEU A 47 1.31 9.73 -8.24
N SER A 48 0.90 8.48 -8.50
CA SER A 48 -0.47 8.11 -8.79
C SER A 48 -1.05 7.25 -7.67
N VAL A 49 -2.31 7.46 -7.31
CA VAL A 49 -3.03 6.66 -6.31
C VAL A 49 -4.25 6.00 -6.92
N PHE A 50 -4.52 4.78 -6.47
CA PHE A 50 -5.70 3.99 -6.79
C PHE A 50 -6.43 3.67 -5.48
N GLU A 51 -7.63 4.21 -5.35
CA GLU A 51 -8.58 3.91 -4.28
C GLU A 51 -9.50 2.78 -4.74
N ILE A 52 -9.60 1.69 -3.98
CA ILE A 52 -10.32 0.48 -4.37
C ILE A 52 -11.66 0.41 -3.63
N LYS A 53 -12.74 0.16 -4.37
CA LYS A 53 -14.09 -0.13 -3.83
C LYS A 53 -14.54 -1.50 -4.29
N SER A 54 -14.34 -2.49 -3.44
CA SER A 54 -14.78 -3.87 -3.63
C SER A 54 -16.31 -3.99 -3.62
N PRO A 55 -16.88 -5.12 -4.05
CA PRO A 55 -18.32 -5.35 -3.99
C PRO A 55 -18.92 -5.33 -2.58
N ARG A 56 -18.12 -5.26 -1.50
CA ARG A 56 -18.64 -5.22 -0.12
C ARG A 56 -18.55 -3.82 0.49
N ASP A 57 -17.93 -2.87 -0.19
CA ASP A 57 -17.72 -1.53 0.34
C ASP A 57 -18.98 -0.65 0.26
N SER A 58 -18.96 0.44 1.03
CA SER A 58 -19.84 1.60 0.86
C SER A 58 -19.07 2.76 0.24
N LEU A 59 -19.80 3.76 -0.26
CA LEU A 59 -19.22 4.97 -0.84
C LEU A 59 -19.19 6.15 0.14
N ASP A 60 -19.62 5.97 1.40
CA ASP A 60 -19.86 7.06 2.35
C ASP A 60 -18.62 7.92 2.60
N ARG A 61 -17.44 7.31 2.55
CA ARG A 61 -16.14 7.96 2.79
C ARG A 61 -15.45 8.45 1.52
N LEU A 62 -16.00 8.18 0.34
CA LEU A 62 -15.33 8.41 -0.94
C LEU A 62 -14.91 9.87 -1.11
N ASP A 63 -15.81 10.80 -0.81
CA ASP A 63 -15.60 12.22 -1.09
C ASP A 63 -14.40 12.75 -0.29
N GLY A 64 -14.36 12.45 1.02
CA GLY A 64 -13.24 12.85 1.89
C GLY A 64 -11.94 12.08 1.63
N GLN A 65 -11.99 10.92 0.98
CA GLN A 65 -10.80 10.21 0.50
C GLN A 65 -10.25 10.88 -0.76
N VAL A 66 -11.10 11.08 -1.76
CA VAL A 66 -10.75 11.75 -3.02
C VAL A 66 -10.21 13.16 -2.77
N GLU A 67 -10.88 13.94 -1.93
CA GLU A 67 -10.45 15.30 -1.57
C GLU A 67 -9.04 15.30 -0.93
N SER A 68 -8.77 14.37 0.00
CA SER A 68 -7.46 14.24 0.61
C SER A 68 -6.43 13.79 -0.44
N TYR A 69 -6.71 12.77 -1.24
CA TYR A 69 -5.79 12.26 -2.24
C TYR A 69 -5.41 13.29 -3.31
N CYS A 70 -6.35 14.14 -3.76
CA CYS A 70 -6.06 15.22 -4.70
C CYS A 70 -5.05 16.25 -4.14
N LYS A 71 -4.83 16.30 -2.82
CA LYS A 71 -3.83 17.17 -2.18
C LYS A 71 -2.42 16.56 -2.18
N PHE A 72 -2.29 15.24 -2.34
CA PHE A 72 -1.03 14.49 -2.21
C PHE A 72 -0.56 13.83 -3.51
N PHE A 73 -1.46 13.52 -4.45
CA PHE A 73 -1.16 12.76 -5.65
C PHE A 73 -1.41 13.57 -6.92
N GLU A 74 -0.59 13.34 -7.93
CA GLU A 74 -0.71 13.99 -9.25
C GLU A 74 -1.79 13.33 -10.10
N GLN A 75 -2.11 12.06 -9.81
CA GLN A 75 -3.21 11.34 -10.42
C GLN A 75 -3.95 10.53 -9.36
N VAL A 76 -5.27 10.73 -9.30
CA VAL A 76 -6.17 9.98 -8.42
C VAL A 76 -7.09 9.16 -9.31
N THR A 77 -7.19 7.87 -9.03
CA THR A 77 -8.11 6.95 -9.72
C THR A 77 -8.91 6.18 -8.70
N VAL A 78 -10.22 6.09 -8.90
CA VAL A 78 -11.09 5.18 -8.14
C VAL A 78 -11.30 3.92 -8.99
N VAL A 79 -10.99 2.77 -8.42
CA VAL A 79 -11.18 1.44 -9.02
C VAL A 79 -12.32 0.78 -8.29
N CYS A 80 -13.45 0.55 -8.95
CA CYS A 80 -14.67 0.10 -8.29
C CYS A 80 -15.32 -1.12 -8.95
N ALA A 81 -15.97 -1.95 -8.14
CA ALA A 81 -16.86 -2.98 -8.65
C ALA A 81 -18.03 -2.35 -9.46
N PRO A 82 -18.60 -3.05 -10.46
CA PRO A 82 -19.62 -2.47 -11.35
C PRO A 82 -20.80 -1.83 -10.64
N LYS A 83 -21.26 -2.41 -9.51
CA LYS A 83 -22.38 -1.88 -8.71
C LYS A 83 -22.14 -0.47 -8.16
N HIS A 84 -20.88 -0.06 -8.01
CA HIS A 84 -20.50 1.25 -7.47
C HIS A 84 -20.28 2.29 -8.56
N LEU A 85 -20.23 1.89 -9.85
CA LEU A 85 -19.86 2.78 -10.95
C LEU A 85 -20.70 4.05 -10.98
N ALA A 86 -22.02 3.93 -10.96
CA ALA A 86 -22.92 5.08 -11.02
C ALA A 86 -22.69 6.04 -9.84
N GLY A 87 -22.54 5.51 -8.62
CA GLY A 87 -22.28 6.31 -7.43
C GLY A 87 -20.91 6.99 -7.43
N VAL A 88 -19.88 6.31 -7.93
CA VAL A 88 -18.54 6.90 -8.09
C VAL A 88 -18.56 7.99 -9.15
N MET A 89 -19.23 7.78 -10.30
CA MET A 89 -19.33 8.79 -11.36
C MET A 89 -20.07 10.05 -10.91
N ALA A 90 -21.09 9.91 -10.06
CA ALA A 90 -21.84 11.04 -9.51
C ALA A 90 -21.05 11.88 -8.48
N ARG A 91 -20.07 11.27 -7.80
CA ARG A 91 -19.32 11.89 -6.70
C ARG A 91 -17.91 12.33 -7.07
N ALA A 92 -17.22 11.55 -7.91
CA ALA A 92 -15.82 11.79 -8.24
C ALA A 92 -15.69 12.95 -9.23
N PRO A 93 -14.89 13.99 -8.90
CA PRO A 93 -14.62 15.12 -9.80
C PRO A 93 -14.08 14.67 -11.17
N GLU A 94 -14.29 15.47 -12.22
CA GLU A 94 -13.86 15.13 -13.58
C GLU A 94 -12.35 14.91 -13.75
N THR A 95 -11.53 15.44 -12.84
CA THR A 95 -10.08 15.23 -12.84
C THR A 95 -9.69 13.83 -12.37
N VAL A 96 -10.57 13.16 -11.63
CA VAL A 96 -10.34 11.83 -11.04
C VAL A 96 -10.68 10.73 -12.05
N GLY A 97 -9.74 9.81 -12.23
CA GLY A 97 -9.95 8.62 -13.07
C GLY A 97 -10.95 7.66 -12.42
N VAL A 98 -11.71 6.95 -13.24
CA VAL A 98 -12.68 5.95 -12.79
C VAL A 98 -12.47 4.69 -13.61
N TRP A 99 -12.15 3.60 -12.93
CA TRP A 99 -11.96 2.28 -13.52
C TRP A 99 -12.99 1.34 -12.92
N THR A 100 -13.56 0.47 -13.74
CA THR A 100 -14.37 -0.65 -13.28
C THR A 100 -13.54 -1.91 -13.29
N ILE A 101 -13.75 -2.79 -12.31
CA ILE A 101 -13.09 -4.10 -12.28
C ILE A 101 -14.08 -5.18 -11.87
N ASN A 102 -14.09 -6.27 -12.62
CA ASN A 102 -14.89 -7.47 -12.36
C ASN A 102 -14.03 -8.72 -12.55
N ASP A 103 -14.66 -9.89 -12.55
CA ASP A 103 -13.98 -11.17 -12.75
C ASP A 103 -13.36 -11.29 -14.16
N ASP A 104 -13.93 -10.62 -15.16
CA ASP A 104 -13.45 -10.66 -16.55
C ASP A 104 -12.25 -9.74 -16.79
N GLY A 105 -12.19 -8.57 -16.16
CA GLY A 105 -11.18 -7.56 -16.49
C GLY A 105 -11.30 -6.28 -15.70
N SER A 106 -10.35 -5.37 -15.95
CA SER A 106 -10.55 -3.95 -15.67
C SER A 106 -10.88 -3.19 -16.95
N GLN A 107 -11.69 -2.14 -16.82
CA GLN A 107 -12.03 -1.22 -17.88
C GLN A 107 -11.84 0.22 -17.40
N ILE A 108 -11.18 1.03 -18.22
CA ILE A 108 -11.01 2.45 -17.95
C ILE A 108 -12.26 3.18 -18.44
N VAL A 109 -13.11 3.63 -17.51
CA VAL A 109 -14.30 4.42 -17.82
C VAL A 109 -13.94 5.90 -18.01
N ARG A 110 -13.05 6.42 -17.15
CA ARG A 110 -12.52 7.79 -17.24
C ARG A 110 -11.03 7.80 -16.90
N LYS A 111 -10.21 8.39 -17.76
CA LYS A 111 -8.77 8.57 -17.49
C LYS A 111 -8.56 9.70 -16.46
N ALA A 112 -7.65 9.49 -15.51
CA ALA A 112 -7.27 10.53 -14.57
C ALA A 112 -6.51 11.65 -15.28
N LYS A 113 -6.90 12.90 -15.02
CA LYS A 113 -6.13 14.08 -15.47
C LYS A 113 -4.93 14.25 -14.54
N CYS A 114 -3.77 14.58 -15.11
CA CYS A 114 -2.59 14.88 -14.29
C CYS A 114 -2.70 16.30 -13.77
N SER A 115 -2.69 16.48 -12.46
CA SER A 115 -2.59 17.79 -11.82
C SER A 115 -1.21 17.98 -11.23
N SER A 116 -0.72 19.22 -11.19
CA SER A 116 0.42 19.56 -10.35
C SER A 116 0.02 19.39 -8.88
N PRO A 117 0.91 18.92 -8.00
CA PRO A 117 0.61 18.83 -6.58
C PRO A 117 0.25 20.21 -6.04
N THR A 118 -0.86 20.30 -5.32
CA THR A 118 -1.38 21.59 -4.83
C THR A 118 -0.45 22.23 -3.80
N SER A 119 0.32 21.45 -3.03
CA SER A 119 1.22 21.98 -2.00
C SER A 119 2.53 21.19 -1.86
N LYS A 120 3.66 21.91 -1.90
CA LYS A 120 4.99 21.36 -1.60
C LYS A 120 5.04 20.77 -0.19
N ALA A 121 4.32 21.37 0.78
CA ALA A 121 4.30 20.91 2.17
C ALA A 121 3.72 19.49 2.30
N ASN A 122 2.66 19.18 1.54
CA ASN A 122 2.06 17.85 1.52
C ASN A 122 3.03 16.79 0.98
N TRP A 123 3.86 17.16 0.01
CA TRP A 123 4.87 16.26 -0.52
C TRP A 123 6.04 16.07 0.43
N LEU A 124 6.51 17.15 1.04
CA LEU A 124 7.54 17.10 2.06
C LEU A 124 7.07 16.34 3.31
N SER A 125 5.76 16.24 3.55
CA SER A 125 5.24 15.47 4.68
C SER A 125 5.50 13.96 4.55
N PHE A 126 5.70 13.44 3.34
CA PHE A 126 6.14 12.04 3.13
C PHE A 126 7.53 11.76 3.70
N LEU A 127 8.38 12.78 3.81
CA LEU A 127 9.76 12.65 4.26
C LEU A 127 9.86 12.71 5.80
N PRO A 128 10.45 11.69 6.45
CA PRO A 128 10.84 11.79 7.85
C PRO A 128 11.87 12.90 8.07
N VAL A 129 12.03 13.35 9.33
CA VAL A 129 13.00 14.40 9.69
C VAL A 129 14.41 14.07 9.20
N LEU A 130 14.85 12.82 9.33
CA LEU A 130 16.18 12.41 8.84
C LEU A 130 16.33 12.59 7.33
N GLU A 131 15.27 12.31 6.56
CA GLU A 131 15.28 12.48 5.11
C GLU A 131 15.18 13.92 4.68
N LEU A 132 14.41 14.75 5.39
CA LEU A 132 14.42 16.20 5.18
C LEU A 132 15.81 16.78 5.40
N ARG A 133 16.50 16.37 6.47
CA ARG A 133 17.89 16.83 6.72
C ARG A 133 18.84 16.34 5.62
N ARG A 134 18.70 15.10 5.18
CA ARG A 134 19.53 14.54 4.09
C ARG A 134 19.29 15.27 2.77
N PHE A 135 18.03 15.53 2.44
CA PHE A 135 17.61 16.31 1.28
C PHE A 135 18.24 17.71 1.29
N LEU A 136 18.10 18.45 2.39
CA LEU A 136 18.64 19.82 2.51
C LEU A 136 20.17 19.86 2.39
N ARG A 137 20.87 18.91 3.04
CA ARG A 137 22.33 18.80 2.95
C ARG A 137 22.81 18.51 1.53
N ALA A 138 22.09 17.65 0.79
CA ALA A 138 22.41 17.35 -0.60
C ALA A 138 22.25 18.58 -1.52
N GLN A 139 21.47 19.59 -1.10
CA GLN A 139 21.33 20.86 -1.81
C GLN A 139 22.33 21.94 -1.32
N GLY A 140 23.31 21.57 -0.49
CA GLY A 140 24.27 22.52 0.10
C GLY A 140 23.69 23.42 1.20
N GLY A 141 22.44 23.17 1.62
CA GLY A 141 21.76 23.95 2.65
C GLY A 141 22.13 23.52 4.07
N ARG A 142 21.93 24.44 5.03
CA ARG A 142 21.89 24.09 6.45
C ARG A 142 20.65 23.21 6.70
N ALA A 143 20.75 22.27 7.63
CA ALA A 143 19.66 21.35 7.99
C ALA A 143 19.43 21.40 9.49
N LEU A 144 19.00 22.56 10.00
CA LEU A 144 18.85 22.89 11.41
C LEU A 144 17.39 23.19 11.75
N GLY A 145 17.05 23.05 13.04
CA GLY A 145 15.72 23.36 13.56
C GLY A 145 14.76 22.17 13.66
N SER A 146 13.50 22.52 13.93
CA SER A 146 12.33 21.66 14.06
C SER A 146 11.86 21.10 12.70
N ARG A 147 10.86 20.20 12.71
CA ARG A 147 10.27 19.70 11.46
C ARG A 147 9.69 20.82 10.61
N ALA A 148 9.07 21.83 11.23
CA ALA A 148 8.50 22.98 10.53
C ALA A 148 9.59 23.78 9.81
N ASP A 149 10.70 24.07 10.50
CA ASP A 149 11.83 24.80 9.93
C ASP A 149 12.45 24.05 8.73
N LEU A 150 12.56 22.72 8.83
CA LEU A 150 13.08 21.90 7.75
C LEU A 150 12.15 21.87 6.54
N VAL A 151 10.83 21.81 6.75
CA VAL A 151 9.84 21.85 5.67
C VAL A 151 9.83 23.22 5.00
N GLU A 152 9.95 24.31 5.75
CA GLU A 152 10.04 25.65 5.20
C GLU A 152 11.30 25.82 4.34
N GLN A 153 12.46 25.40 4.85
CA GLN A 153 13.72 25.41 4.09
C GLN A 153 13.62 24.56 2.82
N ALA A 154 13.03 23.37 2.91
CA ALA A 154 12.89 22.46 1.78
C ALA A 154 11.89 22.98 0.74
N SER A 155 10.88 23.75 1.16
CA SER A 155 9.85 24.33 0.27
C SER A 155 10.41 25.40 -0.67
N ARG A 156 11.61 25.93 -0.39
CA ARG A 156 12.34 26.86 -1.28
C ARG A 156 12.87 26.18 -2.53
N GLN A 157 13.01 24.85 -2.52
CA GLN A 157 13.43 24.07 -3.68
C GLN A 157 12.34 23.98 -4.75
N SER A 158 12.73 23.69 -5.98
CA SER A 158 11.79 23.52 -7.09
C SER A 158 10.90 22.28 -6.88
N VAL A 159 9.70 22.30 -7.46
CA VAL A 159 8.76 21.17 -7.37
C VAL A 159 9.37 19.90 -7.98
N SER A 160 10.18 20.02 -9.04
CA SER A 160 10.85 18.87 -9.67
C SER A 160 11.89 18.23 -8.75
N VAL A 161 12.66 19.02 -8.01
CA VAL A 161 13.66 18.51 -7.05
C VAL A 161 12.98 17.83 -5.86
N ILE A 162 11.91 18.42 -5.34
CA ILE A 162 11.10 17.81 -4.27
C ILE A 162 10.47 16.50 -4.79
N ARG A 163 9.91 16.49 -6.01
CA ARG A 163 9.35 15.30 -6.67
C ARG A 163 10.33 14.15 -6.67
N ALA A 164 11.53 14.39 -7.21
CA ALA A 164 12.56 13.39 -7.35
C ALA A 164 12.97 12.82 -5.98
N SER A 165 13.11 13.69 -4.97
CA SER A 165 13.45 13.28 -3.61
C SER A 165 12.37 12.41 -2.97
N VAL A 166 11.10 12.81 -3.07
CA VAL A 166 9.96 12.06 -2.52
C VAL A 166 9.82 10.70 -3.20
N LEU A 167 9.86 10.66 -4.53
CA LEU A 167 9.83 9.41 -5.29
C LEU A 167 10.97 8.48 -4.89
N CYS A 168 12.21 8.99 -4.85
CA CYS A 168 13.38 8.21 -4.44
C CYS A 168 13.24 7.65 -3.02
N TYR A 169 12.73 8.46 -2.09
CA TYR A 169 12.46 8.01 -0.72
C TYR A 169 11.40 6.90 -0.67
N LEU A 170 10.26 7.09 -1.32
CA LEU A 170 9.17 6.12 -1.30
C LEU A 170 9.58 4.78 -1.92
N LYS A 171 10.32 4.80 -3.04
CA LYS A 171 10.88 3.59 -3.67
C LYS A 171 11.83 2.86 -2.73
N ARG A 172 12.85 3.55 -2.19
CA ARG A 172 13.82 2.96 -1.25
C ARG A 172 13.15 2.41 0.01
N ARG A 173 12.19 3.15 0.57
CA ARG A 173 11.43 2.71 1.75
C ARG A 173 10.67 1.42 1.45
N HIS A 174 10.02 1.34 0.30
CA HIS A 174 9.24 0.17 -0.08
C HIS A 174 10.14 -1.06 -0.28
N GLU A 175 11.26 -0.92 -0.99
CA GLU A 175 12.27 -1.99 -1.15
C GLU A 175 12.78 -2.49 0.20
N HIS A 176 13.06 -1.58 1.14
CA HIS A 176 13.49 -1.95 2.49
C HIS A 176 12.40 -2.74 3.24
N ILE A 177 11.13 -2.33 3.15
CA ILE A 177 10.01 -3.07 3.75
C ILE A 177 9.89 -4.49 3.15
N LEU A 178 10.03 -4.63 1.83
CA LEU A 178 10.00 -5.94 1.17
C LEU A 178 11.15 -6.83 1.66
N ALA A 179 12.37 -6.29 1.76
CA ALA A 179 13.53 -7.03 2.26
C ALA A 179 13.33 -7.51 3.71
N LEU A 180 12.76 -6.67 4.57
CA LEU A 180 12.41 -7.05 5.95
C LEU A 180 11.37 -8.18 5.98
N LYS A 181 10.31 -8.08 5.19
CA LYS A 181 9.28 -9.13 5.08
C LYS A 181 9.86 -10.46 4.60
N GLN A 182 10.80 -10.42 3.65
CA GLN A 182 11.47 -11.63 3.15
C GLN A 182 12.34 -12.28 4.24
N LYS A 183 13.13 -11.49 4.97
CA LYS A 183 13.95 -11.99 6.09
C LYS A 183 13.09 -12.62 7.19
N GLN A 184 11.98 -11.96 7.56
CA GLN A 184 11.03 -12.50 8.54
C GLN A 184 10.45 -13.84 8.07
N ARG A 185 9.95 -13.93 6.83
CA ARG A 185 9.42 -15.18 6.27
C ARG A 185 10.44 -16.32 6.26
N ALA A 186 11.69 -16.03 5.93
CA ALA A 186 12.77 -17.01 5.96
C ALA A 186 13.04 -17.52 7.38
N SER A 187 13.07 -16.62 8.37
CA SER A 187 13.22 -16.97 9.79
C SER A 187 12.04 -17.81 10.30
N THR A 188 10.79 -17.40 10.03
CA THR A 188 9.60 -18.15 10.46
C THR A 188 9.54 -19.55 9.82
N ARG A 189 9.93 -19.70 8.54
CA ARG A 189 10.03 -21.02 7.89
C ARG A 189 11.09 -21.89 8.54
N HIS A 190 12.22 -21.32 8.95
CA HIS A 190 13.27 -22.08 9.62
C HIS A 190 12.81 -22.60 10.98
N VAL A 191 12.12 -21.76 11.76
CA VAL A 191 11.53 -22.15 13.06
C VAL A 191 10.43 -23.20 12.87
N ALA A 192 9.50 -23.01 11.92
CA ALA A 192 8.44 -23.97 11.65
C ALA A 192 8.94 -25.34 11.16
N LYS A 193 10.12 -25.39 10.53
CA LYS A 193 10.78 -26.65 10.13
C LYS A 193 11.54 -27.31 11.29
N ALA A 194 11.93 -26.54 12.31
CA ALA A 194 12.62 -27.04 13.50
C ALA A 194 11.67 -27.50 14.61
N GLU A 195 10.41 -27.02 14.62
CA GLU A 195 9.40 -27.50 15.55
C GLU A 195 8.87 -28.90 15.14
N PRO A 196 8.86 -29.88 16.05
CA PRO A 196 8.27 -31.19 15.76
C PRO A 196 6.78 -31.03 15.51
N SER A 197 6.28 -31.74 14.50
CA SER A 197 4.88 -31.80 14.14
C SER A 197 4.01 -32.29 15.31
N GLN A 198 2.72 -31.99 15.28
CA GLN A 198 1.79 -32.46 16.31
C GLN A 198 1.80 -33.99 16.44
N ALA A 199 2.00 -34.72 15.32
CA ALA A 199 2.13 -36.16 15.30
C ALA A 199 3.43 -36.64 15.99
N GLU A 200 4.55 -35.96 15.77
CA GLU A 200 5.83 -36.27 16.42
C GLU A 200 5.78 -35.95 17.92
N ARG A 201 5.17 -34.84 18.31
CA ARG A 201 4.95 -34.50 19.73
C ARG A 201 4.04 -35.52 20.42
N LEU A 202 2.99 -35.97 19.73
CA LEU A 202 2.09 -37.00 20.25
C LEU A 202 2.78 -38.36 20.36
N ALA A 203 3.59 -38.75 19.38
CA ALA A 203 4.38 -39.98 19.41
C ALA A 203 5.43 -39.95 20.53
N GLU A 204 6.12 -38.82 20.70
CA GLU A 204 7.06 -38.61 21.79
C GLU A 204 6.36 -38.68 23.16
N TYR A 205 5.19 -38.04 23.29
CA TYR A 205 4.38 -38.10 24.50
C TYR A 205 3.94 -39.53 24.82
N ILE A 206 3.38 -40.27 23.86
CA ILE A 206 2.96 -41.67 24.02
C ILE A 206 4.15 -42.56 24.40
N SER A 207 5.31 -42.34 23.78
CA SER A 207 6.52 -43.09 24.11
C SER A 207 7.04 -42.79 25.53
N LYS A 208 6.87 -41.57 26.02
CA LYS A 208 7.29 -41.17 27.38
C LYS A 208 6.29 -41.55 28.47
N SER A 209 5.01 -41.66 28.13
CA SER A 209 3.92 -41.93 29.09
C SER A 209 3.56 -43.42 29.23
N GLY A 210 4.28 -44.33 28.55
CA GLY A 210 4.08 -45.77 28.69
C GLY A 210 2.76 -46.31 28.12
N LEU A 211 2.00 -45.47 27.39
CA LEU A 211 0.66 -45.75 26.88
C LEU A 211 0.63 -46.62 25.60
N ARG A 212 1.71 -47.35 25.28
CA ARG A 212 1.79 -48.13 24.02
C ARG A 212 0.70 -49.19 23.89
N ASP A 213 0.19 -49.70 25.01
CA ASP A 213 -0.79 -50.79 25.07
C ASP A 213 -2.20 -50.34 25.51
N ALA A 214 -2.47 -49.02 25.54
CA ALA A 214 -3.77 -48.52 25.95
C ALA A 214 -4.83 -48.72 24.84
N ALA A 215 -5.88 -49.48 25.14
CA ALA A 215 -6.98 -49.72 24.22
C ALA A 215 -7.73 -48.41 23.90
N PRO A 216 -8.04 -48.11 22.62
CA PRO A 216 -8.72 -46.89 22.23
C PRO A 216 -10.14 -46.86 22.82
N ILE A 217 -10.47 -45.77 23.53
CA ILE A 217 -11.81 -45.57 24.09
C ILE A 217 -12.79 -45.29 22.92
N PRO A 218 -13.86 -46.08 22.76
CA PRO A 218 -14.82 -45.87 21.68
C PRO A 218 -15.47 -44.50 21.79
N ARG A 219 -15.49 -43.74 20.68
CA ARG A 219 -16.25 -42.48 20.61
C ARG A 219 -17.74 -42.79 20.71
N GLN A 220 -18.37 -42.40 21.81
CA GLN A 220 -19.83 -42.37 21.88
C GLN A 220 -20.34 -41.28 20.92
N ARG A 221 -21.14 -41.67 19.93
CA ARG A 221 -21.88 -40.71 19.10
C ARG A 221 -22.94 -40.07 19.99
N ALA A 222 -22.89 -38.75 20.13
CA ALA A 222 -24.00 -38.00 20.71
C ALA A 222 -25.24 -38.20 19.84
N ILE A 223 -26.36 -38.52 20.49
CA ILE A 223 -27.69 -38.72 19.89
C ILE A 223 -28.24 -37.37 19.44
#